data_AF-A0A6I5CMW0-F1
#
_entry.id   AF-A0A6I5CMW0-F1
#
_cell.length_a   1.000
_cell.length_b   1.000
_cell.length_c   1.000
_cell.angle_alpha   90.00
_cell.angle_beta   90.00
_cell.angle_gamma   90.00
#
_symmetry.space_group_name_H-M   'P 1'
#
loop_
_entity.id
_entity.type
_entity.pdbx_description
1 polymer ?
#
loop_
_entity_poly.entity_id
_entity_poly.type
_entity_poly.pdbx_seq_one_letter_code
_entity_poly.pdbx_strand_id
1 'polypeptide(L)'
;MPRGTYSLHDPHDHTPFAEEHFQCAPGPSGWRYVSEVTAPSGDHRGSVDLALDELGRPIRLELHAGGWQVRGAALDGVTWVRTDPTGTHATEGNVRAHAFTGTSPAFLVATVRLLRLTPSASATRVRLVTFTDPVLAPRTVDQSWALVKRE
;
A
#
# COMPACT_ATOMS: atom_id res chain seq x y z
N MET A 1 20.09 3.53 -0.98
CA MET A 1 18.62 3.36 -0.92
C MET A 1 18.35 1.87 -0.80
N PRO A 2 17.60 1.40 0.22
CA PRO A 2 17.27 -0.02 0.33
C PRO A 2 16.51 -0.50 -0.90
N ARG A 3 16.89 -1.68 -1.39
CA ARG A 3 16.21 -2.42 -2.45
C ARG A 3 16.18 -3.89 -2.07
N GLY A 4 15.22 -4.64 -2.56
CA GLY A 4 15.11 -6.06 -2.28
C GLY A 4 13.95 -6.71 -3.00
N THR A 5 13.70 -7.96 -2.65
CA THR A 5 12.62 -8.77 -3.23
C THR A 5 11.83 -9.41 -2.10
N TYR A 6 10.50 -9.36 -2.19
CA TYR A 6 9.60 -10.15 -1.36
C TYR A 6 8.97 -11.26 -2.19
N SER A 7 9.07 -12.50 -1.73
CA SER A 7 8.36 -13.63 -2.34
C SER A 7 6.92 -13.68 -1.81
N LEU A 8 5.95 -13.63 -2.72
CA LEU A 8 4.52 -13.65 -2.41
C LEU A 8 4.00 -15.08 -2.52
N HIS A 9 3.30 -15.52 -1.48
CA HIS A 9 2.80 -16.88 -1.34
C HIS A 9 1.29 -16.88 -1.12
N ASP A 10 0.60 -17.90 -1.65
CA ASP A 10 -0.82 -18.06 -1.38
C ASP A 10 -1.02 -18.27 0.14
N PRO A 11 -1.97 -17.56 0.77
CA PRO A 11 -2.15 -17.66 2.21
C PRO A 11 -2.69 -19.03 2.68
N HIS A 12 -3.27 -19.85 1.79
CA HIS A 12 -3.86 -21.14 2.14
C HIS A 12 -2.86 -22.29 2.03
N ASP A 13 -2.11 -22.36 0.93
CA ASP A 13 -1.20 -23.48 0.64
C ASP A 13 0.28 -23.10 0.60
N HIS A 14 0.59 -21.82 0.80
CA HIS A 14 1.95 -21.27 0.76
C HIS A 14 2.69 -21.52 -0.55
N THR A 15 1.98 -21.76 -1.65
CA THR A 15 2.60 -21.84 -2.97
C THR A 15 3.09 -20.45 -3.39
N PRO A 16 4.36 -20.31 -3.79
CA PRO A 16 4.87 -19.05 -4.32
C PRO A 16 4.16 -18.71 -5.65
N PHE A 17 3.60 -17.51 -5.76
CA PHE A 17 2.83 -17.10 -6.94
C PHE A 17 3.37 -15.84 -7.64
N ALA A 18 4.23 -15.06 -6.97
CA ALA A 18 4.84 -13.86 -7.50
C ALA A 18 6.02 -13.38 -6.64
N GLU A 19 6.78 -12.44 -7.17
CA GLU A 19 7.82 -11.71 -6.48
C GLU A 19 7.58 -10.20 -6.60
N GLU A 20 7.73 -9.47 -5.51
CA GLU A 20 7.70 -8.01 -5.48
C GLU A 20 9.13 -7.45 -5.35
N HIS A 21 9.61 -6.84 -6.42
CA HIS A 21 10.91 -6.18 -6.48
C HIS A 21 10.75 -4.73 -6.11
N PHE A 22 11.39 -4.27 -5.04
CA PHE A 22 11.17 -2.93 -4.51
C PHE A 22 12.45 -2.12 -4.36
N GLN A 23 12.27 -0.81 -4.38
CA GLN A 23 13.23 0.18 -3.93
C GLN A 23 12.51 1.19 -3.03
N CYS A 24 13.13 1.53 -1.90
CA CYS A 24 12.63 2.59 -1.04
C CYS A 24 13.71 3.60 -0.69
N ALA A 25 13.29 4.84 -0.47
CA ALA A 25 14.20 5.95 -0.26
C ALA A 25 13.56 7.05 0.58
N PRO A 26 14.30 7.65 1.52
CA PRO A 26 14.02 9.00 1.95
C PRO A 26 14.09 9.93 0.73
N GLY A 27 13.20 10.93 0.67
CA GLY A 27 13.16 11.92 -0.41
C GLY A 27 12.75 13.28 0.11
N PRO A 28 12.76 14.33 -0.74
CA PRO A 28 12.44 15.70 -0.35
C PRO A 28 11.06 15.84 0.32
N SER A 29 10.14 14.96 -0.05
CA SER A 29 8.79 14.94 0.51
C SER A 29 8.67 14.10 1.78
N GLY A 30 9.64 13.25 2.12
CA GLY A 30 9.57 12.33 3.27
C GLY A 30 10.14 10.95 2.91
N TRP A 31 9.30 10.05 2.40
CA TRP A 31 9.69 8.68 2.02
C TRP A 31 8.93 8.19 0.80
N ARG A 32 9.59 7.42 -0.07
CA ARG A 32 8.97 6.80 -1.25
C ARG A 32 9.30 5.32 -1.33
N TYR A 33 8.34 4.53 -1.76
CA TYR A 33 8.45 3.11 -2.08
C TYR A 33 7.93 2.89 -3.48
N VAL A 34 8.74 2.25 -4.32
CA VAL A 34 8.35 1.84 -5.65
C VAL A 34 8.62 0.35 -5.80
N SER A 35 7.67 -0.39 -6.34
CA SER A 35 7.85 -1.80 -6.64
C SER A 35 7.15 -2.24 -7.91
N GLU A 36 7.64 -3.34 -8.47
CA GLU A 36 7.01 -4.11 -9.52
C GLU A 36 6.81 -5.55 -9.04
N VAL A 37 5.67 -6.13 -9.41
CA VAL A 37 5.29 -7.50 -9.07
C VAL A 37 5.34 -8.35 -10.33
N THR A 38 6.08 -9.44 -10.31
CA THR A 38 6.25 -10.37 -11.44
C THR A 38 5.84 -11.78 -11.06
N ALA A 39 5.19 -12.50 -11.99
CA ALA A 39 4.94 -13.94 -11.86
C ALA A 39 6.25 -14.73 -11.98
N PRO A 40 6.30 -16.01 -11.56
CA PRO A 40 7.43 -16.90 -11.82
C PRO A 40 7.78 -17.05 -13.30
N SER A 41 6.82 -16.86 -14.21
CA SER A 41 7.04 -16.82 -15.66
C SER A 41 7.79 -15.56 -16.15
N GLY A 42 7.93 -14.55 -15.29
CA GLY A 42 8.46 -13.22 -15.63
C GLY A 42 7.38 -12.20 -16.03
N ASP A 43 6.12 -12.61 -16.15
CA ASP A 43 5.04 -11.71 -16.55
C ASP A 43 4.77 -10.64 -15.49
N HIS A 44 4.65 -9.38 -15.90
CA HIS A 44 4.30 -8.28 -15.00
C HIS A 44 2.85 -8.41 -14.52
N ARG A 45 2.65 -8.35 -13.20
CA ARG A 45 1.35 -8.49 -12.55
C ARG A 45 0.83 -7.19 -11.96
N GLY A 46 1.71 -6.25 -11.63
CA GLY A 46 1.32 -5.01 -11.00
C GLY A 46 2.49 -4.19 -10.48
N SER A 47 2.20 -3.01 -9.97
CA SER A 47 3.21 -2.10 -9.41
C SER A 47 2.62 -1.22 -8.32
N VAL A 48 3.50 -0.72 -7.45
CA VAL A 48 3.17 0.22 -6.37
C VAL A 48 4.12 1.40 -6.47
N ASP A 49 3.59 2.62 -6.40
CA ASP A 49 4.34 3.85 -6.14
C ASP A 49 3.66 4.62 -5.02
N LEU A 50 4.26 4.57 -3.84
CA LEU A 50 3.74 5.19 -2.63
C LEU A 50 4.74 6.22 -2.11
N ALA A 51 4.30 7.48 -2.02
CA ALA A 51 5.03 8.54 -1.37
C ALA A 51 4.30 9.02 -0.11
N LEU A 52 5.06 9.18 0.96
CA LEU A 52 4.60 9.66 2.26
C LEU A 52 5.28 10.98 2.59
N ASP A 53 4.55 11.84 3.31
CA ASP A 53 5.14 13.01 3.91
C ASP A 53 5.99 12.69 5.16
N GLU A 54 6.60 13.71 5.76
CA GLU A 54 7.37 13.58 7.00
C GLU A 54 6.54 13.05 8.19
N LEU A 55 5.22 13.24 8.17
CA LEU A 55 4.28 12.73 9.17
C LEU A 55 3.79 11.30 8.85
N GLY A 56 4.24 10.71 7.73
CA GLY A 56 3.82 9.38 7.30
C GLY A 56 2.47 9.36 6.57
N ARG A 57 1.90 10.52 6.24
CA ARG A 57 0.64 10.62 5.49
C ARG A 57 0.88 10.38 4.01
N PRO A 58 0.05 9.57 3.32
CA PRO A 58 0.23 9.32 1.90
C PRO A 58 -0.06 10.57 1.09
N ILE A 59 0.93 11.09 0.36
CA ILE A 59 0.78 12.25 -0.53
C ILE A 59 0.63 11.85 -1.99
N ARG A 60 1.02 10.61 -2.33
CA ARG A 60 0.78 9.98 -3.61
C ARG A 60 0.71 8.47 -3.42
N LEU A 61 -0.29 7.86 -4.03
CA LEU A 61 -0.41 6.44 -4.26
C LEU A 61 -0.68 6.25 -5.75
N GLU A 62 0.04 5.34 -6.37
CA GLU A 62 -0.30 4.78 -7.67
C GLU A 62 -0.17 3.25 -7.58
N LEU A 63 -1.23 2.54 -7.93
CA LEU A 63 -1.28 1.09 -7.97
C LEU A 63 -1.71 0.62 -9.36
N HIS A 64 -1.09 -0.45 -9.82
CA HIS A 64 -1.52 -1.19 -11.00
C HIS A 64 -1.67 -2.65 -10.66
N ALA A 65 -2.79 -3.28 -11.04
CA ALA A 65 -2.98 -4.72 -10.95
C ALA A 65 -4.12 -5.17 -11.85
N GLY A 66 -3.96 -6.30 -12.55
CA GLY A 66 -5.04 -6.86 -13.39
C GLY A 66 -5.62 -5.87 -14.43
N GLY A 67 -4.80 -4.92 -14.90
CA GLY A 67 -5.19 -3.82 -15.78
C GLY A 67 -5.86 -2.63 -15.07
N TRP A 68 -6.28 -2.77 -13.81
CA TRP A 68 -6.82 -1.66 -13.02
C TRP A 68 -5.72 -0.71 -12.56
N GLN A 69 -6.03 0.59 -12.53
CA GLN A 69 -5.19 1.61 -11.94
C GLN A 69 -5.91 2.28 -10.76
N VAL A 70 -5.20 2.53 -9.67
CA VAL A 70 -5.66 3.43 -8.60
C VAL A 70 -4.64 4.55 -8.41
N ARG A 71 -5.11 5.80 -8.37
CA ARG A 71 -4.32 6.97 -7.99
C ARG A 71 -4.97 7.66 -6.79
N GLY A 72 -4.22 7.96 -5.75
CA GLY A 72 -4.81 8.53 -4.52
C GLY A 72 -3.84 9.30 -3.64
N ALA A 73 -4.38 9.99 -2.64
CA ALA A 73 -3.63 10.72 -1.63
C ALA A 73 -4.51 10.97 -0.37
N ALA A 74 -3.85 11.32 0.74
CA ALA A 74 -4.51 11.89 1.91
C ALA A 74 -4.75 13.39 1.70
N LEU A 75 -6.00 13.81 1.91
CA LEU A 75 -6.49 15.18 1.87
C LEU A 75 -7.36 15.39 3.13
N ASP A 76 -8.68 15.62 2.99
CA ASP A 76 -9.66 15.46 4.08
C ASP A 76 -10.12 13.98 4.13
N GLY A 77 -9.37 13.16 4.85
CA GLY A 77 -9.43 11.70 4.71
C GLY A 77 -8.54 11.21 3.58
N VAL A 78 -8.92 10.13 2.91
CA VAL A 78 -8.22 9.63 1.71
C VAL A 78 -9.14 9.71 0.50
N THR A 79 -8.60 10.25 -0.59
CA THR A 79 -9.29 10.34 -1.88
C THR A 79 -8.53 9.52 -2.91
N TRP A 80 -9.26 8.86 -3.80
CA TRP A 80 -8.67 8.09 -4.89
C TRP A 80 -9.55 8.14 -6.14
N VAL A 81 -8.91 7.87 -7.28
CA VAL A 81 -9.55 7.56 -8.55
C VAL A 81 -9.14 6.16 -8.93
N ARG A 82 -10.13 5.32 -9.24
CA ARG A 82 -9.93 3.95 -9.73
C ARG A 82 -10.40 3.85 -11.18
N THR A 83 -9.51 3.43 -12.06
CA THR A 83 -9.74 3.35 -13.50
C THR A 83 -9.77 1.89 -13.95
N ASP A 84 -10.73 1.55 -14.80
CA ASP A 84 -10.91 0.20 -15.35
C ASP A 84 -9.83 -0.20 -16.36
N PRO A 85 -9.69 -1.52 -16.66
CA PRO A 85 -8.64 -2.01 -17.56
C PRO A 85 -8.69 -1.45 -18.98
N THR A 86 -9.85 -0.96 -19.42
CA THR A 86 -9.99 -0.31 -20.72
C THR A 86 -9.67 1.18 -20.68
N GLY A 87 -9.42 1.75 -19.50
CA GLY A 87 -9.19 3.18 -19.30
C GLY A 87 -10.41 4.06 -19.55
N THR A 88 -11.60 3.45 -19.70
CA THR A 88 -12.81 4.13 -20.18
C THR A 88 -13.62 4.69 -19.02
N HIS A 89 -13.63 3.99 -17.88
CA HIS A 89 -14.37 4.41 -16.70
C HIS A 89 -13.42 4.65 -15.53
N ALA A 90 -13.54 5.84 -14.96
CA ALA A 90 -12.87 6.21 -13.73
C ALA A 90 -13.94 6.49 -12.66
N THR A 91 -13.78 5.89 -11.48
CA THR A 91 -14.63 6.15 -10.32
C THR A 91 -13.79 6.82 -9.24
N GLU A 92 -14.21 8.01 -8.83
CA GLU A 92 -13.64 8.70 -7.68
C GLU A 92 -14.29 8.21 -6.38
N GLY A 93 -13.50 8.12 -5.31
CA GLY A 93 -13.98 7.85 -3.97
C GLY A 93 -13.24 8.69 -2.93
N ASN A 94 -13.93 9.01 -1.84
CA ASN A 94 -13.35 9.62 -0.66
C ASN A 94 -13.95 8.96 0.58
N VAL A 95 -13.11 8.70 1.57
CA VAL A 95 -13.53 8.21 2.89
C VAL A 95 -12.70 8.91 3.96
N ARG A 96 -13.33 9.21 5.10
CA ARG A 96 -12.63 9.58 6.35
C ARG A 96 -11.85 8.40 6.93
N ALA A 97 -10.75 8.06 6.28
CA ALA A 97 -9.74 7.09 6.69
C ALA A 97 -8.38 7.81 6.80
N HIS A 98 -7.41 7.15 7.44
CA HIS A 98 -6.11 7.75 7.73
C HIS A 98 -5.09 7.50 6.63
N ALA A 99 -5.16 6.35 5.97
CA ALA A 99 -4.24 5.95 4.91
C ALA A 99 -4.81 4.79 4.07
N PHE A 100 -3.99 4.29 3.14
CA PHE A 100 -4.28 3.15 2.29
C PHE A 100 -3.60 1.87 2.80
N THR A 101 -4.14 0.71 2.43
CA THR A 101 -3.53 -0.60 2.67
C THR A 101 -3.78 -1.56 1.50
N GLY A 102 -3.15 -2.73 1.50
CA GLY A 102 -3.20 -3.69 0.40
C GLY A 102 -2.18 -4.81 0.57
N THR A 103 -1.95 -5.57 -0.48
CA THR A 103 -1.07 -6.76 -0.47
C THR A 103 0.41 -6.41 -0.29
N SER A 104 0.86 -5.28 -0.84
CA SER A 104 2.27 -4.88 -0.79
C SER A 104 2.74 -4.57 0.64
N PRO A 105 3.95 -5.02 1.05
CA PRO A 105 4.58 -4.62 2.30
C PRO A 105 4.76 -3.11 2.48
N ALA A 106 4.73 -2.33 1.39
CA ALA A 106 4.78 -0.86 1.44
C ALA A 106 3.76 -0.27 2.42
N PHE A 107 2.57 -0.85 2.48
CA PHE A 107 1.48 -0.37 3.33
C PHE A 107 1.70 -0.64 4.81
N LEU A 108 2.42 -1.72 5.16
CA LEU A 108 2.80 -1.99 6.55
C LEU A 108 3.80 -0.93 7.01
N VAL A 109 4.80 -0.61 6.17
CA VAL A 109 5.79 0.44 6.46
C VAL A 109 5.11 1.80 6.59
N ALA A 110 4.17 2.12 5.70
CA ALA A 110 3.41 3.36 5.75
C ALA A 110 2.59 3.48 7.03
N THR A 111 1.88 2.41 7.43
CA THR A 111 1.08 2.39 8.66
C THR A 111 1.95 2.60 9.89
N VAL A 112 3.10 1.94 9.98
CA VAL A 112 4.03 2.12 11.11
C VAL A 112 4.57 3.55 11.17
N ARG A 113 4.93 4.14 10.01
CA ARG A 113 5.41 5.53 9.93
C ARG A 113 4.35 6.55 10.35
N LEU A 114 3.10 6.32 9.95
CA LEU A 114 1.96 7.16 10.31
C LEU A 114 1.65 7.11 11.80
N LEU A 115 1.64 5.92 12.40
CA LEU A 115 1.18 5.73 13.78
C LEU A 115 2.23 6.11 14.83
N ARG A 116 3.53 6.11 14.49
CA ARG A 116 4.63 6.51 15.40
C ARG A 116 4.53 5.85 16.80
N LEU A 117 4.20 4.56 16.82
CA LEU A 117 3.93 3.79 18.04
C LEU A 117 5.14 3.73 18.98
N THR A 118 4.87 3.68 20.28
CA THR A 118 5.89 3.49 21.34
C THR A 118 5.66 2.15 22.08
N PRO A 119 6.72 1.49 22.62
CA PRO A 119 6.63 0.13 23.17
C PRO A 119 5.77 -0.06 24.44
N SER A 120 5.10 0.97 24.92
CA SER A 120 4.21 0.92 26.09
C SER A 120 2.79 1.43 25.79
N ALA A 121 2.54 1.85 24.55
CA ALA A 121 1.22 2.32 24.14
C ALA A 121 0.24 1.16 23.96
N SER A 122 -1.00 1.37 24.40
CA SER A 122 -2.12 0.50 24.03
C SER A 122 -2.26 0.43 22.50
N ALA A 123 -2.85 -0.65 22.00
CA ALA A 123 -3.14 -0.78 20.57
C ALA A 123 -3.89 0.44 20.03
N THR A 124 -3.35 1.06 19.00
CA THR A 124 -3.93 2.23 18.32
C THR A 124 -4.82 1.76 17.19
N ARG A 125 -6.08 2.21 17.19
CA ARG A 125 -7.02 1.94 16.11
C ARG A 125 -6.75 2.86 14.93
N VAL A 126 -6.79 2.29 13.72
CA VAL A 126 -6.60 3.02 12.48
C VAL A 126 -7.62 2.55 11.45
N ARG A 127 -8.29 3.50 10.82
CA ARG A 127 -9.16 3.27 9.66
C ARG A 127 -8.37 3.41 8.37
N LEU A 128 -8.43 2.42 7.50
CA LEU A 128 -7.69 2.36 6.24
C LEU A 128 -8.62 2.02 5.07
N VAL A 129 -8.23 2.42 3.85
CA VAL A 129 -8.86 1.93 2.61
C VAL A 129 -7.96 0.87 1.98
N THR A 130 -8.45 -0.36 1.87
CA THR A 130 -7.74 -1.47 1.25
C THR A 130 -8.05 -1.59 -0.23
N PHE A 131 -6.99 -1.82 -1.01
CA PHE A 131 -7.05 -2.26 -2.41
C PHE A 131 -6.34 -3.61 -2.53
N THR A 132 -7.03 -4.61 -3.06
CA THR A 132 -6.49 -5.95 -3.23
C THR A 132 -6.57 -6.40 -4.68
N ASP A 133 -5.55 -7.12 -5.11
CA ASP A 133 -5.47 -7.69 -6.44
C ASP A 133 -6.59 -8.73 -6.69
N PRO A 134 -6.93 -8.98 -7.96
CA PRO A 134 -6.46 -8.29 -9.16
C PRO A 134 -7.31 -7.05 -9.52
N VAL A 135 -8.37 -6.77 -8.75
CA VAL A 135 -9.41 -5.82 -9.17
C VAL A 135 -9.24 -4.44 -8.53
N LEU A 136 -8.47 -4.32 -7.44
CA LEU A 136 -8.28 -3.08 -6.68
C LEU A 136 -9.62 -2.44 -6.28
N ALA A 137 -10.63 -3.23 -5.90
CA ALA A 137 -11.90 -2.69 -5.43
C ALA A 137 -11.71 -2.08 -4.02
N PRO A 138 -12.13 -0.83 -3.77
CA PRO A 138 -11.92 -0.19 -2.47
C PRO A 138 -12.79 -0.84 -1.40
N ARG A 139 -12.20 -1.10 -0.23
CA ARG A 139 -12.94 -1.44 1.00
C ARG A 139 -12.38 -0.65 2.17
N THR A 140 -13.25 -0.17 3.05
CA THR A 140 -12.81 0.43 4.32
C THR A 140 -12.64 -0.66 5.37
N VAL A 141 -11.52 -0.64 6.06
CA VAL A 141 -11.20 -1.58 7.15
C VAL A 141 -10.71 -0.82 8.37
N ASP A 142 -11.09 -1.30 9.56
CA ASP A 142 -10.56 -0.81 10.82
C ASP A 142 -9.57 -1.85 11.36
N GLN A 143 -8.34 -1.41 11.64
CA GLN A 143 -7.26 -2.24 12.18
C GLN A 143 -6.81 -1.70 13.54
N SER A 144 -6.14 -2.53 14.34
CA SER A 144 -5.52 -2.13 15.60
C SER A 144 -4.05 -2.54 15.59
N TRP A 145 -3.16 -1.61 15.91
CA TRP A 145 -1.71 -1.80 15.85
C TRP A 145 -1.06 -1.48 17.20
N ALA A 146 -0.15 -2.34 17.66
CA ALA A 146 0.64 -2.11 18.86
C ALA A 146 2.11 -2.42 18.56
N LEU A 147 3.03 -1.61 19.10
CA LEU A 147 4.46 -1.92 19.05
C LEU A 147 4.80 -2.85 20.22
N VAL A 148 4.98 -4.14 19.93
CA VAL A 148 5.23 -5.18 20.95
C VAL A 148 6.63 -5.07 21.54
N LYS A 149 7.64 -4.86 20.68
CA LYS A 149 9.04 -4.69 21.09
C LYS A 149 9.79 -3.82 20.08
N ARG A 150 10.88 -3.20 20.53
CA ARG A 150 11.88 -2.54 19.68
C ARG A 150 13.23 -3.12 20.04
N GLU A 151 13.97 -3.59 19.04
CA GLU A 151 15.35 -4.05 19.17
C GLU A 151 16.33 -2.87 19.13
#